data_AF-A0A6G1BHE8-F1
#
_entry.id   AF-A0A6G1BHE8-F1
#
_cell.length_a   1.000
_cell.length_b   1.000
_cell.length_c   1.000
_cell.angle_alpha   90.00
_cell.angle_beta   90.00
_cell.angle_gamma   90.00
#
_symmetry.space_group_name_H-M   'P 1'
#
loop_
_entity.id
_entity.type
_entity.pdbx_description
1 polymer ?
#
loop_
_entity_poly.entity_id
_entity_poly.type
_entity_poly.pdbx_seq_one_letter_code
_entity_poly.pdbx_strand_id
1 'polypeptide(L)'
;GACTRLCFPGCSSISGPTSVSGPVGGSLSVRCSYEEWLRRYPKYWCKPTCFRKIVETKESDREVRNGRVSIRDHPANLTFTVTLEDLVEDDAGTYRCGVDTSWLGYTGEPTLTIKVSVTPGEL
;
A
#
# COMPACT_ATOMS: atom_id res chain seq x y z
N GLY A 1 -0.94 8.29 30.83
CA GLY A 1 -0.57 6.86 30.87
C GLY A 1 0.23 6.54 29.62
N ALA A 2 1.50 6.22 29.77
CA ALA A 2 2.35 5.83 28.65
C ALA A 2 1.99 4.40 28.22
N CYS A 3 1.48 4.25 27.00
CA CYS A 3 1.32 2.94 26.39
C CYS A 3 2.69 2.56 25.82
N THR A 4 3.54 2.00 26.67
CA THR A 4 4.81 1.39 26.25
C THR A 4 4.44 0.26 25.29
N ARG A 5 4.56 0.49 23.98
CA ARG A 5 4.26 -0.49 22.93
C ARG A 5 5.30 -1.61 22.96
N LEU A 6 5.08 -2.56 23.87
CA LEU A 6 5.67 -3.90 23.80
C LEU A 6 5.00 -4.62 22.62
N CYS A 7 5.70 -4.68 21.49
CA CYS A 7 5.24 -5.44 20.34
C CYS A 7 5.46 -6.94 20.62
N PHE A 8 4.38 -7.65 20.96
CA PHE A 8 4.37 -9.11 21.04
C PHE A 8 4.35 -9.70 19.61
N PRO A 9 4.89 -10.92 19.38
CA PRO A 9 4.83 -11.58 18.08
C PRO A 9 3.37 -11.75 17.66
N GLY A 10 2.93 -11.02 16.62
CA GLY A 10 1.54 -11.02 16.15
C GLY A 10 0.95 -9.63 15.84
N CYS A 11 1.65 -8.53 16.10
CA CYS A 11 1.20 -7.21 15.62
C CYS A 11 1.61 -7.02 14.15
N SER A 12 0.64 -6.85 13.25
CA SER A 12 0.91 -6.54 11.85
C SER A 12 1.62 -5.18 11.73
N SER A 13 2.82 -5.14 11.17
CA SER A 13 3.59 -3.89 11.01
C SER A 13 3.02 -2.93 9.96
N ILE A 14 1.95 -3.33 9.25
CA ILE A 14 1.13 -2.50 8.36
C ILE A 14 -0.36 -2.67 8.71
N SER A 15 -1.12 -1.59 8.66
CA SER A 15 -2.59 -1.57 8.81
C SER A 15 -3.25 -0.63 7.80
N GLY A 16 -4.56 -0.81 7.54
CA GLY A 16 -5.28 -0.08 6.50
C GLY A 16 -6.63 -0.73 6.17
N PRO A 17 -7.32 -0.27 5.12
CA PRO A 17 -8.58 -0.88 4.69
C PRO A 17 -8.37 -2.29 4.13
N THR A 18 -9.33 -3.18 4.36
CA THR A 18 -9.34 -4.53 3.78
C THR A 18 -10.00 -4.57 2.40
N SER A 19 -10.86 -3.59 2.09
CA SER A 19 -11.43 -3.40 0.77
C SER A 19 -11.66 -1.93 0.44
N VAL A 20 -11.57 -1.61 -0.85
CA VAL A 20 -11.89 -0.29 -1.42
C VAL A 20 -12.66 -0.47 -2.72
N SER A 21 -13.42 0.55 -3.12
CA SER A 21 -14.13 0.55 -4.39
C SER A 21 -14.14 1.92 -5.04
N GLY A 22 -14.23 1.95 -6.37
CA GLY A 22 -14.44 3.16 -7.16
C GLY A 22 -15.16 2.85 -8.47
N PRO A 23 -15.82 3.84 -9.10
CA PRO A 23 -16.51 3.66 -10.37
C PRO A 23 -15.55 3.57 -11.55
N VAL A 24 -15.95 2.90 -12.63
CA VAL A 24 -15.27 2.96 -13.94
C VAL A 24 -15.07 4.42 -14.36
N GLY A 25 -13.88 4.76 -14.85
CA GLY A 25 -13.46 6.11 -15.19
C GLY A 25 -13.16 7.01 -14.00
N GLY A 26 -13.47 6.58 -12.77
CA GLY A 26 -13.15 7.30 -11.55
C GLY A 26 -11.77 6.99 -11.00
N SER A 27 -11.53 7.42 -9.76
CA SER A 27 -10.29 7.15 -9.02
C SER A 27 -10.58 6.60 -7.64
N LEU A 28 -9.68 5.77 -7.11
CA LEU A 28 -9.71 5.33 -5.72
C LEU A 28 -8.34 5.53 -5.06
N SER A 29 -8.33 5.60 -3.73
CA SER A 29 -7.09 5.70 -2.94
C SER A 29 -7.08 4.70 -1.80
N VAL A 30 -5.94 4.06 -1.59
CA VAL A 30 -5.68 3.12 -0.51
C VAL A 30 -4.65 3.74 0.41
N ARG A 31 -5.04 4.01 1.66
CA ARG A 31 -4.15 4.54 2.69
C ARG A 31 -3.67 3.40 3.60
N CYS A 32 -2.37 3.13 3.60
CA CYS A 32 -1.73 2.15 4.47
C CYS A 32 -0.86 2.85 5.52
N SER A 33 -1.00 2.45 6.77
CA SER A 33 -0.20 2.91 7.90
C SER A 33 0.85 1.86 8.24
N TYR A 34 2.01 2.29 8.75
CA TYR A 34 3.13 1.41 9.09
C TYR A 34 3.77 1.80 10.43
N GLU A 35 4.56 0.90 11.00
CA GLU A 35 5.30 1.16 12.23
C GLU A 35 6.51 2.10 12.02
N GLU A 36 6.86 2.88 13.04
CA GLU A 36 7.94 3.88 13.01
C GLU A 36 9.28 3.33 12.46
N TRP A 37 9.64 2.09 12.81
CA TRP A 37 10.89 1.49 12.35
C TRP A 37 10.93 1.26 10.83
N LEU A 38 9.77 1.17 10.17
CA LEU A 38 9.62 1.04 8.70
C LEU A 38 9.67 2.38 7.97
N ARG A 39 9.84 3.51 8.68
CA ARG A 39 9.79 4.86 8.10
C ARG A 39 10.73 5.06 6.91
N ARG A 40 11.96 4.53 6.98
CA ARG A 40 13.00 4.76 5.96
C ARG A 40 12.97 3.78 4.79
N TYR A 41 12.08 2.80 4.83
CA TYR A 41 12.05 1.70 3.88
C TYR A 41 11.16 2.03 2.68
N PRO A 42 11.48 1.55 1.47
CA PRO A 42 10.60 1.71 0.31
C PRO A 42 9.20 1.18 0.56
N LYS A 43 8.18 1.90 0.09
CA LYS A 43 6.78 1.50 0.13
C LYS A 43 6.38 1.03 -1.26
N TYR A 44 5.55 0.00 -1.35
CA TYR A 44 5.16 -0.54 -2.66
C TYR A 44 3.70 -0.98 -2.74
N TRP A 45 3.25 -1.15 -3.97
CA TRP A 45 1.97 -1.74 -4.36
C TRP A 45 2.19 -2.90 -5.33
N CYS A 46 1.55 -4.06 -5.11
CA CYS A 46 1.68 -5.24 -5.99
C CYS A 46 0.41 -6.11 -6.03
N LYS A 47 0.38 -7.03 -7.02
CA LYS A 47 -0.57 -8.16 -7.05
C LYS A 47 -0.19 -9.21 -5.97
N PRO A 48 -1.05 -10.20 -5.64
CA PRO A 48 -0.92 -11.00 -4.42
C PRO A 48 0.40 -11.78 -4.26
N THR A 49 1.05 -12.18 -5.36
CA THR A 49 2.34 -12.89 -5.34
C THR A 49 3.54 -11.95 -5.26
N CYS A 50 3.36 -10.66 -5.54
CA CYS A 50 4.40 -9.64 -5.58
C CYS A 50 5.68 -10.02 -6.36
N PHE A 51 5.58 -10.90 -7.36
CA PHE A 51 6.69 -11.20 -8.28
C PHE A 51 7.25 -9.94 -8.94
N ARG A 52 6.38 -8.95 -9.17
CA ARG A 52 6.76 -7.60 -9.61
C ARG A 52 5.94 -6.58 -8.82
N LYS A 53 6.60 -5.51 -8.40
CA LYS A 53 5.96 -4.33 -7.81
C LYS A 53 5.36 -3.49 -8.95
N ILE A 54 4.10 -3.09 -8.80
CA ILE A 54 3.41 -2.21 -9.74
C ILE A 54 4.01 -0.81 -9.63
N VAL A 55 4.17 -0.32 -8.41
CA VAL A 55 4.83 0.95 -8.12
C VAL A 55 5.52 0.84 -6.77
N GLU A 56 6.65 1.51 -6.63
CA GLU A 56 7.47 1.50 -5.42
C GLU A 56 8.15 2.87 -5.25
N THR A 57 8.17 3.38 -4.02
CA THR A 57 8.97 4.56 -3.68
C THR A 57 10.45 4.22 -3.62
N LYS A 58 11.32 5.21 -3.80
CA LYS A 58 12.75 5.05 -3.53
C LYS A 58 13.09 5.80 -2.23
N GLU A 59 14.27 5.58 -1.68
CA GLU A 59 14.72 6.28 -0.47
C GLU A 59 14.66 7.81 -0.64
N SER A 60 14.98 8.32 -1.84
CA SER A 60 14.89 9.75 -2.20
C SER A 60 13.49 10.21 -2.59
N ASP A 61 12.68 9.31 -3.17
CA ASP A 61 11.49 9.67 -3.90
C ASP A 61 10.26 9.46 -3.03
N ARG A 62 9.67 10.56 -2.57
CA ARG A 62 8.45 10.51 -1.73
C ARG A 62 7.19 10.19 -2.53
N GLU A 63 7.22 10.34 -3.84
CA GLU A 63 6.11 10.04 -4.73
C GLU A 63 6.64 9.45 -6.04
N VAL A 64 6.06 8.33 -6.46
CA VAL A 64 6.40 7.64 -7.71
C VAL A 64 5.11 7.27 -8.42
N ARG A 65 5.11 7.37 -9.76
CA ARG A 65 3.97 7.03 -10.60
C ARG A 65 4.37 6.03 -11.67
N ASN A 66 3.53 5.04 -11.91
CA ASN A 66 3.63 4.09 -13.01
C ASN A 66 2.27 4.02 -13.73
N GLY A 67 2.15 4.70 -14.87
CA GLY A 67 0.89 4.84 -15.60
C GLY A 67 -0.20 5.46 -14.74
N ARG A 68 -1.32 4.75 -14.60
CA ARG A 68 -2.52 5.15 -13.83
C ARG A 68 -2.39 4.91 -12.32
N VAL A 69 -1.26 4.40 -11.84
CA VAL A 69 -1.03 4.09 -10.42
C VAL A 69 0.06 4.99 -9.86
N SER A 70 -0.22 5.69 -8.76
CA SER A 70 0.78 6.44 -8.01
C SER A 70 0.88 5.95 -6.57
N ILE A 71 2.05 6.15 -5.97
CA ILE A 71 2.31 5.90 -4.56
C ILE A 71 3.01 7.10 -3.96
N ARG A 72 2.55 7.54 -2.79
CA ARG A 72 3.13 8.65 -2.05
C ARG A 72 3.33 8.29 -0.58
N ASP A 73 4.56 8.40 -0.09
CA ASP A 73 4.87 8.20 1.32
C ASP A 73 4.71 9.50 2.12
N HIS A 74 4.17 9.38 3.34
CA HIS A 74 4.02 10.45 4.31
C HIS A 74 4.71 10.08 5.64
N PRO A 75 6.07 10.18 5.71
CA PRO A 75 6.86 9.74 6.87
C PRO A 75 6.48 10.36 8.21
N ALA A 76 6.02 11.61 8.21
CA ALA A 76 5.57 12.32 9.41
C ALA A 76 4.30 11.68 10.01
N ASN A 77 3.45 11.11 9.16
CA ASN A 77 2.19 10.50 9.55
C ASN A 77 2.27 8.98 9.68
N LEU A 78 3.43 8.39 9.34
CA LEU A 78 3.62 6.95 9.25
C LEU A 78 2.58 6.26 8.36
N THR A 79 2.23 6.92 7.25
CA THR A 79 1.28 6.40 6.26
C THR A 79 1.79 6.62 4.85
N PHE A 80 1.41 5.76 3.91
CA PHE A 80 1.53 6.02 2.49
C PHE A 80 0.19 5.80 1.79
N THR A 81 0.01 6.46 0.67
CA THR A 81 -1.22 6.43 -0.12
C THR A 81 -0.89 5.89 -1.50
N VAL A 82 -1.67 4.91 -1.96
CA VAL A 82 -1.66 4.43 -3.34
C VAL A 82 -2.92 4.94 -4.01
N THR A 83 -2.80 5.60 -5.15
CA THR A 83 -3.94 6.12 -5.92
C THR A 83 -4.00 5.42 -7.27
N LEU A 84 -5.17 4.91 -7.61
CA LEU A 84 -5.49 4.33 -8.92
C LEU A 84 -6.46 5.29 -9.61
N GLU A 85 -6.07 5.78 -10.78
CA GLU A 85 -6.83 6.73 -11.61
C GLU A 85 -7.41 6.04 -12.86
N ASP A 86 -8.40 6.67 -13.47
CA ASP A 86 -9.10 6.20 -14.68
C ASP A 86 -9.44 4.71 -14.62
N LEU A 87 -10.13 4.29 -13.56
CA LEU A 87 -10.39 2.87 -13.26
C LEU A 87 -11.08 2.15 -14.42
N VAL A 88 -10.62 0.94 -14.72
CA VAL A 88 -11.26 -0.01 -15.64
C VAL A 88 -11.67 -1.26 -14.89
N GLU A 89 -12.63 -2.03 -15.43
CA GLU A 89 -13.13 -3.24 -14.77
C GLU A 89 -12.00 -4.24 -14.41
N ASP A 90 -10.98 -4.36 -15.28
CA ASP A 90 -9.81 -5.22 -15.09
C ASP A 90 -8.89 -4.79 -13.92
N ASP A 91 -9.06 -3.57 -13.38
CA ASP A 91 -8.33 -3.16 -12.18
C ASP A 91 -8.86 -3.85 -10.92
N ALA A 92 -10.08 -4.42 -10.96
CA ALA A 92 -10.64 -5.18 -9.85
C ALA A 92 -9.76 -6.40 -9.51
N GLY A 93 -9.68 -6.73 -8.23
CA GLY A 93 -8.95 -7.89 -7.75
C GLY A 93 -8.28 -7.68 -6.41
N THR A 94 -7.34 -8.57 -6.09
CA THR A 94 -6.59 -8.53 -4.84
C THR A 94 -5.22 -7.91 -5.07
N TYR A 95 -4.82 -7.06 -4.14
CA TYR A 95 -3.53 -6.38 -4.14
C TYR A 95 -2.91 -6.40 -2.75
N ARG A 96 -1.65 -5.98 -2.67
CA ARG A 96 -0.94 -5.76 -1.42
C ARG A 96 -0.29 -4.39 -1.40
N CYS A 97 -0.47 -3.68 -0.29
CA CYS A 97 0.45 -2.62 0.08
C CYS A 97 1.50 -3.21 1.02
N GLY A 98 2.77 -2.83 0.81
CA GLY A 98 3.89 -3.40 1.56
C GLY A 98 5.02 -2.42 1.75
N VAL A 99 5.94 -2.81 2.62
CA VAL A 99 7.21 -2.11 2.82
C VAL A 99 8.33 -3.08 2.48
N ASP A 100 9.25 -2.67 1.60
CA ASP A 100 10.39 -3.50 1.21
C ASP A 100 11.42 -3.53 2.34
N THR A 101 11.52 -4.67 2.99
CA THR A 101 12.51 -4.97 4.04
C THR A 101 13.52 -6.03 3.58
N SER A 102 13.61 -6.29 2.27
CA SER A 102 14.46 -7.34 1.67
C SER A 102 15.94 -7.21 2.08
N TRP A 103 16.42 -5.98 2.27
CA TRP A 103 17.79 -5.70 2.73
C TRP A 103 18.08 -6.14 4.17
N LEU A 104 17.06 -6.40 4.98
CA LEU A 104 17.23 -6.95 6.34
C LEU A 104 17.32 -8.47 6.38
N GLY A 105 17.12 -9.16 5.25
CA GLY A 105 17.18 -10.63 5.18
C GLY A 105 16.02 -11.34 5.88
N TYR A 106 14.93 -10.63 6.22
CA TYR A 106 13.76 -11.25 6.85
C TYR A 106 12.88 -12.00 5.85
N THR A 107 12.41 -13.19 6.22
CA THR A 107 11.38 -13.93 5.50
C THR A 107 10.00 -13.41 5.91
N GLY A 108 9.36 -12.65 5.02
CA GLY A 108 8.01 -12.11 5.25
C GLY A 108 8.01 -10.60 5.37
N GLU A 109 8.05 -9.92 4.22
CA GLU A 109 7.87 -8.47 4.18
C GLU A 109 6.51 -8.09 4.78
N PRO A 110 6.45 -7.03 5.59
CA PRO A 110 5.21 -6.58 6.16
C PRO A 110 4.29 -6.11 5.03
N THR A 111 3.14 -6.76 4.89
CA THR A 111 2.15 -6.48 3.85
C THR A 111 0.74 -6.51 4.40
N LEU A 112 -0.14 -5.73 3.79
CA LEU A 112 -1.59 -5.79 4.00
C LEU A 112 -2.25 -6.15 2.68
N THR A 113 -3.18 -7.12 2.72
CA THR A 113 -3.95 -7.53 1.55
C THR A 113 -5.22 -6.68 1.44
N ILE A 114 -5.48 -6.15 0.24
CA ILE A 114 -6.62 -5.29 -0.05
C ILE A 114 -7.40 -5.86 -1.24
N LYS A 115 -8.73 -5.89 -1.10
CA LYS A 115 -9.65 -6.17 -2.20
C LYS A 115 -10.07 -4.86 -2.87
N VAL A 116 -9.76 -4.72 -4.15
CA VAL A 116 -10.22 -3.61 -5.00
C VAL A 116 -11.42 -4.09 -5.81
N SER A 117 -12.52 -3.35 -5.71
CA SER A 117 -13.71 -3.55 -6.53
C SER A 117 -13.92 -2.35 -7.44
N VAL A 118 -14.28 -2.58 -8.70
CA VAL A 118 -14.66 -1.51 -9.63
C VAL A 118 -16.15 -1.61 -9.88
N THR A 119 -16.89 -0.53 -9.65
CA THR A 119 -18.34 -0.47 -9.88
C THR A 119 -18.61 0.10 -11.27
N PRO A 120 -19.70 -0.30 -11.95
CA PRO A 120 -20.11 0.35 -13.19
C PRO A 120 -20.20 1.87 -13.00
N GLY A 121 -19.83 2.64 -14.03
CA GLY A 121 -20.02 4.09 -14.01
C GLY A 121 -21.51 4.43 -13.99
N GLU A 122 -21.90 5.48 -13.26
CA GLU A 122 -23.22 6.08 -13.47
C GLU A 122 -23.23 6.69 -14.88
N LEU A 123 -24.17 6.22 -15.71
CA LEU A 123 -24.48 6.78 -17.03
C LEU A 123 -25.22 8.12 -16.89
#